data_AF-K0RXA4-F1
#
_entry.id   AF-K0RXA4-F1
#
_cell.length_a   1.000
_cell.length_b   1.000
_cell.length_c   1.000
_cell.angle_alpha   90.00
_cell.angle_beta   90.00
_cell.angle_gamma   90.00
#
_symmetry.space_group_name_H-M   'P 1'
#
loop_
_entity.id
_entity.type
_entity.pdbx_description
1 polymer ?
#
loop_
_entity_poly.entity_id
_entity_poly.type
_entity_poly.pdbx_seq_one_letter_code
_entity_poly.pdbx_strand_id
1 'polypeptide(L)'
;MTVLTPSQRGRTRARDKDIASPRQPRRLGTPRSLGAELTLNDALEDPVTCTPAYFVAVHVRGFEKSSACMMMQLGWTKAALTLFLMRRCGGFSPRRTTRFNKEARLATKRKLSAVPLSEQLKDTLVSVKQCADMVNEQREEMLSSVVFIDGSWYHKPDPTTNKMRNPAEEFKVGPRMPQSKYLDIDAIACSNDLFPELNPKDLPHMMPPERWFALAMDAYGISNEQHIIVYARRGALFAPRVWFLFLSMGHDPNKIHVMQGSIEDYIEQGGPVEEGWLPEAIGQTEYAKCFDSGILNVTQLHIEHYHESTTPQYIAREATHICGKEAVRQAVEGDGTVILDTRSSGYKKYGHMPGSLHLPYSKIASEGNALVVNSESALKELFVTRNVDYLDANQKIILSCGSGVSVCHGFLALKLLGREITEENTFIYDASWAEWGQEDDLPKILPG
;
A
#
# COMPACT_ATOMS: atom_id res chain seq x y z
N MET A 1 72.07 6.72 -7.20
CA MET A 1 71.34 6.94 -8.47
C MET A 1 70.10 7.76 -8.13
N THR A 2 70.25 9.08 -8.08
CA THR A 2 69.85 10.07 -9.11
C THR A 2 68.57 10.79 -8.63
N VAL A 3 68.76 11.82 -7.80
CA VAL A 3 68.51 13.26 -8.09
C VAL A 3 67.02 13.61 -8.19
N LEU A 4 66.54 14.34 -7.18
CA LEU A 4 65.38 15.23 -7.29
C LEU A 4 65.88 16.67 -7.37
N THR A 5 65.37 17.44 -8.34
CA THR A 5 65.32 18.90 -8.27
C THR A 5 63.95 19.41 -8.74
N PRO A 6 63.51 20.58 -8.25
CA PRO A 6 62.16 21.12 -8.41
C PRO A 6 62.07 22.22 -9.48
N SER A 7 60.87 22.56 -9.93
CA SER A 7 60.64 23.86 -10.59
C SER A 7 59.34 24.53 -10.14
N GLN A 8 59.49 25.82 -9.84
CA GLN A 8 58.43 26.77 -9.54
C GLN A 8 58.01 27.55 -10.79
N ARG A 9 56.84 28.21 -10.69
CA ARG A 9 56.43 29.57 -11.16
C ARG A 9 55.49 29.70 -12.36
N GLY A 10 54.46 30.53 -12.11
CA GLY A 10 53.75 31.42 -13.06
C GLY A 10 52.24 31.45 -12.81
N ARG A 11 51.66 32.32 -11.95
CA ARG A 11 51.13 33.69 -12.24
C ARG A 11 50.31 33.73 -13.55
N THR A 12 49.10 34.27 -13.69
CA THR A 12 48.32 35.33 -12.98
C THR A 12 46.96 35.54 -13.70
N ARG A 13 46.04 36.27 -13.05
CA ARG A 13 44.82 36.98 -13.53
C ARG A 13 43.50 36.18 -13.38
N ALA A 14 42.58 36.53 -12.47
CA ALA A 14 41.82 37.76 -12.22
C ALA A 14 40.51 37.84 -13.02
N ARG A 15 39.40 37.79 -12.25
CA ARG A 15 38.06 38.39 -12.41
C ARG A 15 37.35 38.21 -13.77
N ASP A 16 36.13 37.68 -13.73
CA ASP A 16 34.94 38.53 -13.89
C ASP A 16 33.66 37.88 -13.36
N LYS A 17 32.79 38.76 -12.86
CA LYS A 17 31.42 38.54 -12.41
C LYS A 17 30.49 38.72 -13.61
N ASP A 18 29.44 37.92 -13.72
CA ASP A 18 28.18 38.22 -14.43
C ASP A 18 27.11 37.34 -13.79
N ILE A 19 26.21 37.84 -12.93
CA ILE A 19 24.98 38.62 -13.17
C ILE A 19 24.01 37.94 -14.14
N ALA A 20 22.84 37.63 -13.58
CA ALA A 20 21.69 36.96 -14.15
C ALA A 20 21.02 37.69 -15.32
N SER A 21 20.29 36.94 -16.15
CA SER A 21 19.03 37.40 -16.77
C SER A 21 18.19 36.24 -17.35
N PRO A 22 16.86 36.45 -17.51
CA PRO A 22 15.83 35.43 -17.34
C PRO A 22 15.35 34.78 -18.65
N ARG A 23 14.81 33.55 -18.55
CA ARG A 23 14.16 32.85 -19.66
C ARG A 23 12.81 33.48 -20.00
N GLN A 24 12.63 33.86 -21.27
CA GLN A 24 11.37 34.37 -21.82
C GLN A 24 10.31 33.26 -22.06
N PRO A 25 9.01 33.61 -22.03
CA PRO A 25 7.91 32.67 -22.16
C PRO A 25 7.65 32.25 -23.61
N ARG A 26 7.27 30.97 -23.81
CA ARG A 26 6.84 30.44 -25.11
C ARG A 26 5.46 31.00 -25.48
N ARG A 27 5.33 31.44 -26.73
CA ARG A 27 4.11 31.99 -27.33
C ARG A 27 3.05 30.91 -27.54
N LEU A 28 1.82 31.26 -27.17
CA LEU A 28 0.55 30.62 -27.54
C LEU A 28 0.34 30.69 -29.06
N GLY A 29 0.09 29.54 -29.69
CA GLY A 29 -0.41 29.42 -31.06
C GLY A 29 -1.91 29.11 -31.03
N THR A 30 -2.68 29.92 -31.72
CA THR A 30 -4.14 29.83 -31.91
C THR A 30 -4.54 28.60 -32.74
N PRO A 31 -5.66 27.91 -32.43
CA PRO A 31 -6.26 26.96 -33.35
C PRO A 31 -7.13 27.68 -34.38
N ARG A 32 -6.93 27.32 -35.65
CA ARG A 32 -7.78 27.71 -36.78
C ARG A 32 -9.12 26.99 -36.68
N SER A 33 -10.18 27.78 -36.81
CA SER A 33 -11.55 27.37 -37.08
C SER A 33 -11.67 26.69 -38.46
N LEU A 34 -12.26 25.50 -38.50
CA LEU A 34 -12.92 24.96 -39.69
C LEU A 34 -14.31 24.53 -39.26
N GLY A 35 -15.30 25.28 -39.72
CA GLY A 35 -16.70 24.90 -39.63
C GLY A 35 -17.04 23.85 -40.68
N ALA A 36 -17.95 22.96 -40.31
CA ALA A 36 -18.83 22.27 -41.23
C ALA A 36 -20.16 22.05 -40.51
N GLU A 37 -21.17 22.81 -40.94
CA GLU A 37 -22.58 22.52 -40.72
C GLU A 37 -22.92 21.15 -41.29
N LEU A 38 -23.76 20.37 -40.58
CA LEU A 38 -24.70 19.44 -41.21
C LEU A 38 -25.93 19.31 -40.30
N THR A 39 -27.07 19.65 -40.89
CA THR A 39 -28.41 19.76 -40.33
C THR A 39 -29.16 18.43 -40.30
N LEU A 40 -29.96 18.26 -39.23
CA LEU A 40 -31.29 17.64 -39.07
C LEU A 40 -31.72 16.40 -39.91
N ASN A 41 -32.19 15.37 -39.19
CA ASN A 41 -33.59 14.86 -39.14
C ASN A 41 -33.79 13.33 -39.13
N ASP A 42 -34.92 12.97 -38.50
CA ASP A 42 -35.69 11.72 -38.44
C ASP A 42 -35.17 10.64 -37.44
N ALA A 43 -35.78 10.43 -36.27
CA ALA A 43 -37.13 9.96 -35.91
C ALA A 43 -37.34 8.45 -36.12
N LEU A 44 -37.80 7.75 -35.06
CA LEU A 44 -38.52 6.45 -34.96
C LEU A 44 -38.23 5.85 -33.55
N GLU A 45 -39.09 6.06 -32.56
CA GLU A 45 -40.22 5.20 -32.13
C GLU A 45 -39.82 3.85 -31.48
N ASP A 46 -39.79 3.85 -30.14
CA ASP A 46 -40.20 2.74 -29.23
C ASP A 46 -41.70 2.95 -28.88
N PRO A 47 -42.49 2.04 -28.21
CA PRO A 47 -42.09 0.91 -27.35
C PRO A 47 -43.00 -0.36 -27.41
N VAL A 48 -42.60 -1.52 -26.88
CA VAL A 48 -43.54 -2.47 -26.22
C VAL A 48 -42.87 -3.31 -25.11
N THR A 49 -43.46 -3.22 -23.92
CA THR A 49 -43.29 -4.02 -22.69
C THR A 49 -43.97 -5.39 -22.75
N CYS A 50 -43.41 -6.42 -22.08
CA CYS A 50 -44.20 -7.45 -21.35
C CYS A 50 -43.34 -8.43 -20.53
N THR A 51 -43.63 -8.56 -19.23
CA THR A 51 -43.28 -9.66 -18.30
C THR A 51 -44.56 -10.01 -17.49
N PRO A 52 -44.59 -11.04 -16.62
CA PRO A 52 -44.30 -12.46 -16.83
C PRO A 52 -45.50 -13.37 -16.40
N ALA A 53 -45.49 -14.64 -16.81
CA ALA A 53 -46.53 -15.62 -16.44
C ALA A 53 -46.13 -16.48 -15.21
N TYR A 54 -47.10 -16.66 -14.32
CA TYR A 54 -47.12 -17.47 -13.10
C TYR A 54 -47.03 -18.98 -13.37
N PHE A 55 -46.38 -19.72 -12.47
CA PHE A 55 -46.76 -21.10 -12.15
C PHE A 55 -46.75 -21.32 -10.63
N VAL A 56 -47.87 -21.86 -10.15
CA VAL A 56 -48.16 -22.27 -8.77
C VAL A 56 -48.22 -23.81 -8.74
N ALA A 57 -48.06 -24.35 -7.52
CA ALA A 57 -48.51 -25.67 -7.02
C ALA A 57 -47.39 -26.76 -7.00
N VAL A 58 -47.26 -27.68 -6.02
CA VAL A 58 -48.13 -28.23 -4.96
C VAL A 58 -47.25 -28.76 -3.81
N HIS A 59 -47.78 -28.69 -2.58
CA HIS A 59 -47.31 -29.36 -1.35
C HIS A 59 -47.43 -30.90 -1.39
N VAL A 60 -46.43 -31.64 -0.87
CA VAL A 60 -46.66 -33.01 -0.37
C VAL A 60 -45.98 -33.18 1.00
N ARG A 61 -46.78 -33.55 2.00
CA ARG A 61 -46.38 -33.93 3.36
C ARG A 61 -46.18 -35.45 3.45
N GLY A 62 -45.29 -35.85 4.37
CA GLY A 62 -45.49 -37.01 5.25
C GLY A 62 -44.58 -38.21 4.98
N PHE A 63 -43.76 -38.59 5.96
CA PHE A 63 -43.94 -39.81 6.75
C PHE A 63 -42.89 -39.91 7.87
N GLU A 64 -43.36 -40.13 9.11
CA GLU A 64 -42.58 -40.53 10.29
C GLU A 64 -42.32 -42.04 10.32
N LYS A 65 -41.27 -42.45 11.05
CA LYS A 65 -41.14 -43.62 11.98
C LYS A 65 -39.64 -43.86 12.25
N SER A 66 -39.06 -43.53 13.40
CA SER A 66 -39.12 -44.15 14.75
C SER A 66 -38.28 -45.43 14.93
N SER A 67 -37.37 -45.37 15.92
CA SER A 67 -36.88 -46.47 16.80
C SER A 67 -35.85 -47.46 16.21
N ALA A 68 -34.81 -47.98 16.89
CA ALA A 68 -34.33 -47.92 18.28
C ALA A 68 -32.95 -48.62 18.39
N CYS A 69 -32.29 -48.41 19.55
CA CYS A 69 -31.32 -49.29 20.25
C CYS A 69 -29.90 -49.50 19.67
N MET A 70 -28.83 -49.80 20.42
CA MET A 70 -28.39 -49.70 21.84
C MET A 70 -27.05 -50.48 21.90
N MET A 71 -26.12 -50.09 22.81
CA MET A 71 -24.82 -50.70 23.20
C MET A 71 -23.56 -50.24 22.41
N MET A 72 -22.59 -49.50 23.01
CA MET A 72 -21.53 -49.89 23.99
C MET A 72 -20.74 -51.12 23.51
N GLN A 73 -19.40 -51.22 23.46
CA GLN A 73 -18.29 -50.58 24.18
C GLN A 73 -16.95 -50.98 23.47
N LEU A 74 -15.89 -50.15 23.62
CA LEU A 74 -14.44 -50.48 23.57
C LEU A 74 -13.89 -51.03 22.22
N GLY A 75 -13.22 -50.23 21.37
CA GLY A 75 -11.80 -49.85 21.49
C GLY A 75 -10.94 -51.12 21.52
N TRP A 76 -10.24 -51.58 20.48
CA TRP A 76 -8.96 -51.06 19.96
C TRP A 76 -8.74 -51.46 18.48
N THR A 77 -8.13 -50.53 17.71
CA THR A 77 -7.36 -50.67 16.45
C THR A 77 -7.96 -51.39 15.21
N LYS A 78 -8.64 -50.63 14.34
CA LYS A 78 -9.06 -51.04 12.98
C LYS A 78 -8.18 -50.46 11.83
N ALA A 79 -6.97 -49.98 12.14
CA ALA A 79 -6.04 -49.48 11.12
C ALA A 79 -5.15 -50.58 10.51
N ALA A 80 -5.06 -51.76 11.13
CA ALA A 80 -4.15 -52.83 10.70
C ALA A 80 -4.78 -53.91 9.80
N LEU A 81 -6.11 -53.90 9.59
CA LEU A 81 -6.80 -54.97 8.84
C LEU A 81 -7.21 -54.59 7.40
N THR A 82 -7.04 -53.33 6.99
CA THR A 82 -7.42 -52.90 5.64
C THR A 82 -6.30 -53.09 4.61
N LEU A 83 -5.05 -53.28 5.05
CA LEU A 83 -3.88 -53.43 4.17
C LEU A 83 -3.58 -54.88 3.75
N PHE A 84 -4.32 -55.88 4.25
CA PHE A 84 -4.07 -57.29 3.93
C PHE A 84 -5.11 -57.96 3.00
N LEU A 85 -6.19 -57.26 2.62
CA LEU A 85 -7.24 -57.82 1.75
C LEU A 85 -7.39 -57.15 0.37
N MET A 86 -6.50 -56.22 -0.02
CA MET A 86 -6.47 -55.67 -1.39
C MET A 86 -5.41 -56.31 -2.27
N ARG A 87 -5.28 -57.65 -2.21
CA ARG A 87 -4.43 -58.40 -3.14
C ARG A 87 -5.08 -59.70 -3.59
N ARG A 88 -6.31 -59.61 -4.11
CA ARG A 88 -6.89 -60.54 -5.09
C ARG A 88 -8.27 -60.03 -5.52
N CYS A 89 -8.60 -60.27 -6.79
CA CYS A 89 -9.79 -59.85 -7.52
C CYS A 89 -9.69 -58.44 -8.14
N GLY A 90 -9.45 -58.44 -9.45
CA GLY A 90 -9.33 -57.27 -10.29
C GLY A 90 -10.68 -56.58 -10.58
N GLY A 91 -10.56 -55.42 -11.22
CA GLY A 91 -11.67 -54.71 -11.84
C GLY A 91 -12.38 -53.71 -10.94
N PHE A 92 -11.75 -52.58 -10.62
CA PHE A 92 -12.47 -51.41 -10.11
C PHE A 92 -12.03 -50.13 -10.83
N SER A 93 -13.01 -49.48 -11.47
CA SER A 93 -12.91 -48.23 -12.21
C SER A 93 -12.46 -47.05 -11.32
N PRO A 94 -11.64 -46.11 -11.81
CA PRO A 94 -11.09 -44.99 -11.03
C PRO A 94 -12.10 -43.86 -10.71
N ARG A 95 -13.42 -44.07 -10.85
CA ARG A 95 -14.43 -43.01 -10.71
C ARG A 95 -14.92 -42.72 -9.28
N ARG A 96 -14.56 -43.51 -8.26
CA ARG A 96 -15.07 -43.33 -6.88
C ARG A 96 -14.13 -42.58 -5.92
N THR A 97 -12.81 -42.64 -6.11
CA THR A 97 -11.83 -41.95 -5.26
C THR A 97 -11.72 -40.46 -5.58
N THR A 98 -12.05 -40.03 -6.80
CA THR A 98 -12.10 -38.62 -7.18
C THR A 98 -13.29 -37.88 -6.58
N ARG A 99 -14.43 -38.57 -6.37
CA ARG A 99 -15.66 -37.97 -5.84
C ARG A 99 -15.56 -37.65 -4.34
N PHE A 100 -14.98 -38.55 -3.55
CA PHE A 100 -14.73 -38.33 -2.12
C PHE A 100 -13.74 -37.19 -1.86
N ASN A 101 -12.67 -37.08 -2.66
CA ASN A 101 -11.74 -35.94 -2.58
C ASN A 101 -12.36 -34.62 -3.07
N LYS A 102 -13.28 -34.67 -4.04
CA LYS A 102 -14.05 -33.49 -4.48
C LYS A 102 -15.05 -33.04 -3.42
N GLU A 103 -15.77 -33.97 -2.79
CA GLU A 103 -16.75 -33.69 -1.74
C GLU A 103 -16.08 -33.21 -0.46
N ALA A 104 -14.91 -33.76 -0.08
CA ALA A 104 -14.11 -33.25 1.02
C ALA A 104 -13.54 -31.85 0.72
N ARG A 105 -13.02 -31.59 -0.49
CA ARG A 105 -12.61 -30.23 -0.92
C ARG A 105 -13.79 -29.26 -0.96
N LEU A 106 -14.96 -29.67 -1.43
CA LEU A 106 -16.18 -28.84 -1.43
C LEU A 106 -16.67 -28.58 -0.01
N ALA A 107 -16.58 -29.56 0.90
CA ALA A 107 -16.97 -29.41 2.30
C ALA A 107 -16.01 -28.50 3.07
N THR A 108 -14.71 -28.54 2.77
CA THR A 108 -13.72 -27.59 3.30
C THR A 108 -13.90 -26.19 2.70
N LYS A 109 -14.15 -26.07 1.38
CA LYS A 109 -14.54 -24.78 0.75
C LYS A 109 -15.83 -24.20 1.34
N ARG A 110 -16.82 -25.04 1.65
CA ARG A 110 -18.07 -24.65 2.34
C ARG A 110 -17.88 -24.28 3.82
N LYS A 111 -16.78 -24.67 4.46
CA LYS A 111 -16.48 -24.30 5.85
C LYS A 111 -15.74 -22.97 5.95
N LEU A 112 -14.83 -22.67 5.00
CA LEU A 112 -14.26 -21.32 4.89
C LEU A 112 -15.29 -20.30 4.40
N SER A 113 -16.35 -20.74 3.69
CA SER A 113 -17.41 -19.87 3.20
C SER A 113 -18.34 -19.23 4.22
N ALA A 114 -18.19 -19.53 5.51
CA ALA A 114 -19.08 -19.07 6.57
C ALA A 114 -18.44 -18.05 7.53
N VAL A 115 -17.15 -17.73 7.36
CA VAL A 115 -16.44 -16.76 8.20
C VAL A 115 -16.68 -15.36 7.62
N PRO A 116 -17.24 -14.39 8.37
CA PRO A 116 -17.41 -13.02 7.91
C PRO A 116 -16.10 -12.39 7.44
N LEU A 117 -16.15 -11.47 6.46
CA LEU A 117 -14.95 -10.77 5.97
C LEU A 117 -14.16 -10.09 7.09
N SER A 118 -14.85 -9.49 8.06
CA SER A 118 -14.24 -8.87 9.24
C SER A 118 -13.42 -9.85 10.11
N GLU A 119 -13.78 -11.13 10.14
CA GLU A 119 -13.01 -12.16 10.83
C GLU A 119 -11.84 -12.68 9.97
N GLN A 120 -11.98 -12.64 8.65
CA GLN A 120 -10.91 -13.00 7.71
C GLN A 120 -9.82 -11.92 7.62
N LEU A 121 -10.21 -10.65 7.75
CA LEU A 121 -9.38 -9.45 7.67
C LEU A 121 -9.42 -8.66 8.98
N LYS A 122 -8.92 -9.26 10.06
CA LYS A 122 -8.82 -8.62 11.38
C LYS A 122 -7.43 -8.06 11.68
N ASP A 123 -6.42 -8.57 11.00
CA ASP A 123 -5.02 -8.29 11.28
C ASP A 123 -4.50 -7.19 10.35
N THR A 124 -3.63 -6.31 10.84
CA THR A 124 -2.97 -5.29 10.00
C THR A 124 -2.13 -5.93 8.88
N LEU A 125 -1.55 -7.11 9.14
CA LEU A 125 -0.77 -7.86 8.17
C LEU A 125 -1.61 -9.01 7.61
N VAL A 126 -1.66 -9.11 6.28
CA VAL A 126 -2.37 -10.19 5.58
C VAL A 126 -1.36 -11.00 4.79
N SER A 127 -1.38 -12.32 4.90
CA SER A 127 -0.46 -13.18 4.15
C SER A 127 -0.80 -13.17 2.66
N VAL A 128 0.24 -13.33 1.84
CA VAL A 128 0.09 -13.54 0.39
C VAL A 128 -0.90 -14.67 0.08
N LYS A 129 -0.88 -15.76 0.84
CA LYS A 129 -1.79 -16.90 0.65
C LYS A 129 -3.24 -16.50 0.93
N GLN A 130 -3.50 -15.72 1.99
CA GLN A 130 -4.85 -15.20 2.25
C GLN A 130 -5.33 -14.35 1.07
N CYS A 131 -4.49 -13.47 0.55
CA CYS A 131 -4.81 -12.69 -0.65
C CYS A 131 -5.14 -13.59 -1.86
N ALA A 132 -4.31 -14.59 -2.14
CA ALA A 132 -4.53 -15.52 -3.26
C ALA A 132 -5.81 -16.34 -3.08
N ASP A 133 -6.10 -16.81 -1.87
CA ASP A 133 -7.33 -17.54 -1.56
C ASP A 133 -8.57 -16.64 -1.75
N MET A 134 -8.53 -15.38 -1.26
CA MET A 134 -9.63 -14.43 -1.42
C MET A 134 -9.99 -14.18 -2.89
N VAL A 135 -8.98 -13.97 -3.75
CA VAL A 135 -9.22 -13.69 -5.17
C VAL A 135 -9.63 -14.97 -5.92
N ASN A 136 -9.03 -16.12 -5.62
CA ASN A 136 -9.37 -17.40 -6.25
C ASN A 136 -10.79 -17.90 -5.92
N GLU A 137 -11.33 -17.52 -4.77
CA GLU A 137 -12.71 -17.87 -4.41
C GLU A 137 -13.75 -17.04 -5.17
N GLN A 138 -13.35 -15.95 -5.86
CA GLN A 138 -14.18 -15.14 -6.77
C GLN A 138 -15.58 -14.84 -6.26
N ARG A 139 -15.70 -14.47 -4.97
CA ARG A 139 -16.99 -14.05 -4.42
C ARG A 139 -17.20 -12.60 -4.82
N GLU A 140 -18.14 -12.35 -5.73
CA GLU A 140 -18.50 -10.99 -6.19
C GLU A 140 -18.70 -10.03 -5.00
N GLU A 141 -19.31 -10.50 -3.92
CA GLU A 141 -19.52 -9.74 -2.68
C GLU A 141 -18.19 -9.31 -2.02
N MET A 142 -17.20 -10.22 -1.92
CA MET A 142 -15.86 -9.91 -1.38
C MET A 142 -15.07 -8.99 -2.30
N LEU A 143 -15.17 -9.17 -3.62
CA LEU A 143 -14.50 -8.32 -4.60
C LEU A 143 -15.06 -6.89 -4.62
N SER A 144 -16.32 -6.70 -4.22
CA SER A 144 -16.91 -5.37 -4.07
C SER A 144 -16.49 -4.67 -2.77
N SER A 145 -16.22 -5.44 -1.71
CA SER A 145 -15.84 -4.94 -0.39
C SER A 145 -14.33 -4.82 -0.17
N VAL A 146 -13.49 -5.40 -1.02
CA VAL A 146 -12.02 -5.36 -0.90
C VAL A 146 -11.39 -4.66 -2.09
N VAL A 147 -10.54 -3.67 -1.82
CA VAL A 147 -9.73 -2.97 -2.84
C VAL A 147 -8.26 -3.30 -2.63
N PHE A 148 -7.63 -3.83 -3.67
CA PHE A 148 -6.18 -4.00 -3.70
C PHE A 148 -5.51 -2.73 -4.24
N ILE A 149 -4.52 -2.22 -3.51
CA ILE A 149 -3.75 -1.04 -3.92
C ILE A 149 -2.30 -1.45 -4.16
N ASP A 150 -1.82 -1.29 -5.39
CA ASP A 150 -0.41 -1.34 -5.73
C ASP A 150 0.25 -0.01 -5.31
N GLY A 151 1.00 -0.06 -4.21
CA GLY A 151 1.80 1.05 -3.69
C GLY A 151 3.27 0.95 -4.08
N SER A 152 3.59 0.37 -5.24
CA SER A 152 4.97 0.23 -5.71
C SER A 152 5.61 1.58 -5.96
N TRP A 153 6.78 1.80 -5.34
CA TRP A 153 7.62 2.97 -5.59
C TRP A 153 9.08 2.63 -5.25
N TYR A 154 10.03 3.15 -6.02
CA TYR A 154 11.46 2.81 -5.94
C TYR A 154 12.35 4.05 -5.69
N HIS A 155 13.09 4.09 -4.58
CA HIS A 155 14.12 5.14 -4.32
C HIS A 155 15.50 4.75 -4.87
N LYS A 156 15.65 3.50 -5.31
CA LYS A 156 16.94 2.93 -5.70
C LYS A 156 16.79 2.22 -7.02
N PRO A 157 17.84 2.23 -7.85
CA PRO A 157 17.86 1.38 -9.03
C PRO A 157 17.75 -0.08 -8.60
N ASP A 158 17.18 -0.88 -9.49
CA ASP A 158 17.15 -2.32 -9.32
C ASP A 158 18.59 -2.86 -9.20
N PRO A 159 18.91 -3.65 -8.18
CA PRO A 159 20.29 -4.07 -7.90
C PRO A 159 20.85 -5.01 -8.97
N THR A 160 20.00 -5.65 -9.77
CA THR A 160 20.41 -6.59 -10.82
C THR A 160 20.69 -5.88 -12.14
N THR A 161 19.86 -4.90 -12.50
CA THR A 161 19.94 -4.18 -13.78
C THR A 161 20.61 -2.82 -13.68
N ASN A 162 20.77 -2.29 -12.46
CA ASN A 162 21.24 -0.94 -12.16
C ASN A 162 20.43 0.17 -12.87
N LYS A 163 19.15 -0.11 -13.18
CA LYS A 163 18.23 0.83 -13.81
C LYS A 163 17.14 1.22 -12.83
N MET A 164 16.67 2.46 -12.93
CA MET A 164 15.47 2.86 -12.21
C MET A 164 14.26 2.16 -12.83
N ARG A 165 13.43 1.57 -11.96
CA ARG A 165 12.18 0.94 -12.35
C ARG A 165 11.07 1.98 -12.38
N ASN A 166 10.10 1.79 -13.28
CA ASN A 166 8.96 2.68 -13.39
C ASN A 166 7.71 1.93 -12.90
N PRO A 167 7.22 2.21 -11.68
CA PRO A 167 6.11 1.46 -11.10
C PRO A 167 4.79 1.65 -11.86
N ALA A 168 4.56 2.85 -12.40
CA ALA A 168 3.39 3.15 -13.22
C ALA A 168 3.35 2.29 -14.49
N GLU A 169 4.46 2.23 -15.22
CA GLU A 169 4.57 1.41 -16.43
C GLU A 169 4.51 -0.09 -16.11
N GLU A 170 5.14 -0.53 -15.03
CA GLU A 170 5.05 -1.91 -14.56
C GLU A 170 3.62 -2.29 -14.20
N PHE A 171 2.88 -1.41 -13.50
CA PHE A 171 1.47 -1.61 -13.23
C PHE A 171 0.66 -1.63 -14.52
N LYS A 172 0.91 -0.70 -15.47
CA LYS A 172 0.21 -0.59 -16.75
C LYS A 172 0.34 -1.85 -17.61
N VAL A 173 1.53 -2.43 -17.67
CA VAL A 173 1.80 -3.67 -18.43
C VAL A 173 1.35 -4.91 -17.66
N GLY A 174 1.40 -4.86 -16.33
CA GLY A 174 1.19 -6.01 -15.46
C GLY A 174 2.46 -6.86 -15.29
N PRO A 175 2.38 -7.97 -14.55
CA PRO A 175 1.18 -8.51 -13.89
C PRO A 175 0.73 -7.62 -12.72
N ARG A 176 -0.58 -7.53 -12.46
CA ARG A 176 -1.19 -6.81 -11.32
C ARG A 176 -2.30 -7.65 -10.69
N MET A 177 -2.63 -7.40 -9.42
CA MET A 177 -3.75 -8.12 -8.80
C MET A 177 -5.07 -7.73 -9.48
N PRO A 178 -6.06 -8.64 -9.59
CA PRO A 178 -7.31 -8.36 -10.29
C PRO A 178 -8.02 -7.13 -9.72
N GLN A 179 -8.49 -6.25 -10.61
CA GLN A 179 -9.18 -4.99 -10.29
C GLN A 179 -8.43 -4.03 -9.36
N SER A 180 -7.13 -4.27 -9.12
CA SER A 180 -6.31 -3.41 -8.27
C SER A 180 -6.22 -1.98 -8.82
N LYS A 181 -5.92 -1.05 -7.93
CA LYS A 181 -5.63 0.34 -8.24
C LYS A 181 -4.14 0.59 -8.00
N TYR A 182 -3.51 1.41 -8.82
CA TYR A 182 -2.17 1.91 -8.54
C TYR A 182 -2.27 3.27 -7.89
N LEU A 183 -1.63 3.42 -6.74
CA LEU A 183 -1.57 4.67 -6.00
C LEU A 183 -0.14 5.19 -6.03
N ASP A 184 0.05 6.28 -6.76
CA ASP A 184 1.31 6.99 -6.77
C ASP A 184 1.38 7.94 -5.57
N ILE A 185 2.27 7.63 -4.64
CA ILE A 185 2.48 8.45 -3.44
C ILE A 185 3.01 9.84 -3.76
N ASP A 186 3.72 10.03 -4.90
CA ASP A 186 4.18 11.36 -5.32
C ASP A 186 3.03 12.19 -5.90
N ALA A 187 2.08 11.55 -6.58
CA ALA A 187 0.93 12.25 -7.15
C ALA A 187 -0.01 12.76 -6.05
N ILE A 188 -0.19 11.97 -4.98
CA ILE A 188 -1.07 12.35 -3.86
C ILE A 188 -0.37 13.32 -2.89
N ALA A 189 0.96 13.33 -2.81
CA ALA A 189 1.69 14.16 -1.85
C ALA A 189 1.35 15.66 -1.96
N CYS A 190 1.48 16.36 -0.83
CA CYS A 190 1.41 17.81 -0.79
C CYS A 190 2.67 18.42 -1.45
N SER A 191 2.69 18.58 -2.78
CA SER A 191 3.80 19.18 -3.51
C SER A 191 3.78 20.71 -3.50
N ASN A 192 4.91 21.35 -3.78
CA ASN A 192 4.95 22.82 -3.89
C ASN A 192 4.10 23.34 -5.06
N ASP A 193 4.12 22.63 -6.18
CA ASP A 193 3.38 23.01 -7.40
C ASP A 193 1.86 23.07 -7.15
N LEU A 194 1.34 22.16 -6.32
CA LEU A 194 -0.09 22.08 -6.00
C LEU A 194 -0.46 22.92 -4.76
N PHE A 195 0.41 22.96 -3.75
CA PHE A 195 0.15 23.58 -2.46
C PHE A 195 1.36 24.41 -1.98
N PRO A 196 1.66 25.54 -2.64
CA PRO A 196 2.87 26.33 -2.37
C PRO A 196 2.90 26.91 -0.94
N GLU A 197 1.73 27.14 -0.34
CA GLU A 197 1.61 27.64 1.04
C GLU A 197 1.85 26.54 2.09
N LEU A 198 1.48 25.29 1.78
CA LEU A 198 1.59 24.16 2.70
C LEU A 198 2.95 23.45 2.59
N ASN A 199 3.56 23.45 1.41
CA ASN A 199 4.89 22.90 1.17
C ASN A 199 5.79 23.90 0.40
N PRO A 200 6.17 25.03 1.01
CA PRO A 200 6.97 26.07 0.34
C PRO A 200 8.41 25.63 0.01
N LYS A 201 8.89 24.53 0.61
CA LYS A 201 10.25 24.00 0.44
C LYS A 201 10.34 22.82 -0.52
N ASP A 202 9.21 22.46 -1.16
CA ASP A 202 9.11 21.31 -2.06
C ASP A 202 9.66 20.02 -1.44
N LEU A 203 9.30 19.80 -0.17
CA LEU A 203 9.68 18.61 0.55
C LEU A 203 8.98 17.38 -0.06
N PRO A 204 9.69 16.28 -0.27
CA PRO A 204 9.12 15.10 -0.89
C PRO A 204 8.13 14.38 0.03
N HIS A 205 7.12 13.77 -0.58
CA HIS A 205 6.18 12.83 0.05
C HIS A 205 5.37 13.37 1.24
N MET A 206 5.26 14.69 1.41
CA MET A 206 4.48 15.31 2.48
C MET A 206 3.02 14.85 2.45
N MET A 207 2.41 14.62 3.61
CA MET A 207 1.01 14.25 3.75
C MET A 207 0.10 15.25 3.03
N PRO A 208 -0.91 14.77 2.27
CA PRO A 208 -1.85 15.64 1.58
C PRO A 208 -2.82 16.37 2.52
N PRO A 209 -3.42 17.48 2.08
CA PRO A 209 -4.63 18.02 2.69
C PRO A 209 -5.78 17.01 2.68
N GLU A 210 -6.65 17.05 3.69
CA GLU A 210 -7.79 16.11 3.84
C GLU A 210 -8.71 16.08 2.62
N ARG A 211 -9.09 17.27 2.12
CA ARG A 211 -9.94 17.42 0.95
C ARG A 211 -9.28 16.84 -0.31
N TRP A 212 -7.96 16.99 -0.41
CA TRP A 212 -7.22 16.49 -1.56
C TRP A 212 -7.21 14.96 -1.61
N PHE A 213 -6.92 14.35 -0.46
CA PHE A 213 -6.97 12.90 -0.32
C PHE A 213 -8.37 12.35 -0.59
N ALA A 214 -9.42 13.00 -0.07
CA ALA A 214 -10.80 12.60 -0.28
C ALA A 214 -11.21 12.60 -1.77
N LEU A 215 -10.92 13.69 -2.49
CA LEU A 215 -11.18 13.78 -3.94
C LEU A 215 -10.41 12.71 -4.72
N ALA A 216 -9.16 12.44 -4.33
CA ALA A 216 -8.38 11.38 -4.96
C ALA A 216 -9.08 10.01 -4.76
N MET A 217 -9.54 9.70 -3.54
CA MET A 217 -10.22 8.44 -3.25
C MET A 217 -11.52 8.26 -4.04
N ASP A 218 -12.32 9.32 -4.17
CA ASP A 218 -13.52 9.31 -5.00
C ASP A 218 -13.20 8.92 -6.45
N ALA A 219 -12.16 9.51 -7.03
CA ALA A 219 -11.75 9.20 -8.39
C ALA A 219 -11.15 7.80 -8.55
N TYR A 220 -10.49 7.26 -7.52
CA TYR A 220 -10.09 5.84 -7.48
C TYR A 220 -11.30 4.90 -7.36
N GLY A 221 -12.46 5.41 -6.97
CA GLY A 221 -13.67 4.64 -6.66
C GLY A 221 -13.55 3.89 -5.33
N ILE A 222 -12.84 4.49 -4.35
CA ILE A 222 -12.62 3.93 -3.02
C ILE A 222 -13.59 4.59 -2.04
N SER A 223 -14.28 3.79 -1.23
CA SER A 223 -15.15 4.29 -0.15
C SER A 223 -14.60 3.97 1.24
N ASN A 224 -15.12 4.65 2.27
CA ASN A 224 -14.73 4.41 3.67
C ASN A 224 -15.17 3.02 4.20
N GLU A 225 -16.08 2.34 3.49
CA GLU A 225 -16.63 1.05 3.90
C GLU A 225 -15.76 -0.14 3.48
N GLN A 226 -14.93 0.05 2.46
CA GLN A 226 -14.13 -1.02 1.85
C GLN A 226 -12.92 -1.40 2.70
N HIS A 227 -12.53 -2.66 2.65
CA HIS A 227 -11.24 -3.13 3.13
C HIS A 227 -10.18 -2.86 2.07
N ILE A 228 -9.10 -2.19 2.45
CA ILE A 228 -7.98 -1.85 1.60
C ILE A 228 -6.82 -2.78 1.93
N ILE A 229 -6.29 -3.46 0.92
CA ILE A 229 -5.08 -4.28 1.04
C ILE A 229 -4.00 -3.67 0.16
N VAL A 230 -3.00 -3.08 0.81
CA VAL A 230 -1.83 -2.51 0.13
C VAL A 230 -0.84 -3.62 -0.17
N TYR A 231 -0.43 -3.72 -1.43
CA TYR A 231 0.67 -4.57 -1.88
C TYR A 231 1.67 -3.75 -2.68
N ALA A 232 2.81 -4.36 -3.01
CA ALA A 232 3.77 -3.77 -3.94
C ALA A 232 4.60 -4.85 -4.63
N ARG A 233 5.42 -4.43 -5.58
CA ARG A 233 6.40 -5.26 -6.28
C ARG A 233 7.68 -5.42 -5.47
N ARG A 234 8.40 -6.50 -5.72
CA ARG A 234 9.69 -6.77 -5.08
C ARG A 234 10.64 -5.60 -5.31
N GLY A 235 11.36 -5.19 -4.27
CA GLY A 235 12.25 -4.02 -4.31
C GLY A 235 11.57 -2.68 -4.00
N ALA A 236 10.23 -2.63 -3.96
CA ALA A 236 9.51 -1.47 -3.43
C ALA A 236 9.64 -1.39 -1.90
N LEU A 237 9.58 -0.17 -1.37
CA LEU A 237 9.64 0.11 0.07
C LEU A 237 8.32 0.69 0.61
N PHE A 238 7.38 1.09 -0.26
CA PHE A 238 6.41 2.13 0.08
C PHE A 238 5.06 1.61 0.56
N ALA A 239 4.82 0.29 0.57
CA ALA A 239 3.55 -0.26 1.03
C ALA A 239 3.17 0.20 2.46
N PRO A 240 4.09 0.23 3.46
CA PRO A 240 3.76 0.81 4.76
C PRO A 240 3.46 2.31 4.74
N ARG A 241 4.00 3.08 3.79
CA ARG A 241 3.67 4.51 3.64
C ARG A 241 2.25 4.69 3.13
N VAL A 242 1.82 3.91 2.14
CA VAL A 242 0.43 3.93 1.67
C VAL A 242 -0.53 3.50 2.78
N TRP A 243 -0.19 2.44 3.52
CA TRP A 243 -0.98 2.03 4.69
C TRP A 243 -1.11 3.14 5.73
N PHE A 244 0.01 3.79 6.08
CA PHE A 244 0.01 4.90 7.04
C PHE A 244 -0.77 6.12 6.52
N LEU A 245 -0.69 6.41 5.21
CA LEU A 245 -1.47 7.46 4.57
C LEU A 245 -2.98 7.23 4.80
N PHE A 246 -3.52 6.06 4.49
CA PHE A 246 -4.95 5.78 4.75
C PHE A 246 -5.30 5.89 6.24
N LEU A 247 -4.48 5.33 7.13
CA LEU A 247 -4.70 5.35 8.57
C LEU A 247 -4.73 6.78 9.15
N SER A 248 -3.73 7.58 8.79
CA SER A 248 -3.58 8.96 9.27
C SER A 248 -4.69 9.87 8.75
N MET A 249 -5.17 9.65 7.52
CA MET A 249 -6.30 10.35 6.91
C MET A 249 -7.68 9.84 7.38
N GLY A 250 -7.74 8.89 8.32
CA GLY A 250 -8.97 8.47 9.01
C GLY A 250 -9.71 7.28 8.42
N HIS A 251 -9.09 6.50 7.53
CA HIS A 251 -9.64 5.20 7.17
C HIS A 251 -9.67 4.27 8.40
N ASP A 252 -10.71 3.43 8.52
CA ASP A 252 -10.87 2.55 9.68
C ASP A 252 -9.64 1.64 9.84
N PRO A 253 -8.94 1.65 10.99
CA PRO A 253 -7.76 0.82 11.22
C PRO A 253 -8.02 -0.69 11.09
N ASN A 254 -9.27 -1.14 11.20
CA ASN A 254 -9.66 -2.55 10.98
C ASN A 254 -9.92 -2.89 9.51
N LYS A 255 -9.88 -1.89 8.62
CA LYS A 255 -10.13 -2.03 7.19
C LYS A 255 -8.94 -1.66 6.31
N ILE A 256 -7.77 -1.38 6.89
CA ILE A 256 -6.56 -1.06 6.14
C ILE A 256 -5.43 -2.03 6.50
N HIS A 257 -4.94 -2.74 5.49
CA HIS A 257 -4.05 -3.90 5.66
C HIS A 257 -2.83 -3.80 4.73
N VAL A 258 -1.76 -4.51 5.09
CA VAL A 258 -0.54 -4.65 4.28
C VAL A 258 -0.31 -6.12 3.95
N MET A 259 -0.12 -6.43 2.67
CA MET A 259 0.23 -7.78 2.23
C MET A 259 1.68 -8.12 2.62
N GLN A 260 1.88 -9.25 3.29
CA GLN A 260 3.19 -9.77 3.70
C GLN A 260 3.89 -10.50 2.57
N GLY A 261 4.39 -9.72 1.62
CA GLY A 261 5.09 -10.21 0.44
C GLY A 261 4.80 -9.35 -0.78
N SER A 262 5.53 -9.61 -1.84
CA SER A 262 5.36 -8.91 -3.10
C SER A 262 4.31 -9.55 -4.00
N ILE A 263 3.92 -8.87 -5.08
CA ILE A 263 3.08 -9.50 -6.12
C ILE A 263 3.75 -10.73 -6.74
N GLU A 264 5.08 -10.75 -6.84
CA GLU A 264 5.83 -11.92 -7.29
C GLU A 264 5.62 -13.10 -6.34
N ASP A 265 5.68 -12.88 -5.02
CA ASP A 265 5.40 -13.92 -4.02
C ASP A 265 3.93 -14.41 -4.13
N TYR A 266 3.00 -13.52 -4.47
CA TYR A 266 1.59 -13.84 -4.73
C TYR A 266 1.37 -14.72 -5.95
N ILE A 267 2.06 -14.42 -7.04
CA ILE A 267 2.03 -15.25 -8.25
C ILE A 267 2.63 -16.63 -7.95
N GLU A 268 3.74 -16.70 -7.21
CA GLU A 268 4.36 -17.96 -6.79
C GLU A 268 3.42 -18.85 -5.96
N GLN A 269 2.49 -18.25 -5.21
CA GLN A 269 1.45 -18.95 -4.44
C GLN A 269 0.20 -19.31 -5.26
N GLY A 270 0.20 -19.07 -6.58
CA GLY A 270 -0.92 -19.37 -7.47
C GLY A 270 -2.05 -18.34 -7.42
N GLY A 271 -1.75 -17.11 -7.01
CA GLY A 271 -2.66 -15.99 -7.09
C GLY A 271 -2.94 -15.58 -8.55
N PRO A 272 -4.21 -15.40 -8.96
CA PRO A 272 -4.53 -14.92 -10.31
C PRO A 272 -4.13 -13.46 -10.48
N VAL A 273 -3.69 -13.08 -11.67
CA VAL A 273 -3.25 -11.72 -12.03
C VAL A 273 -3.87 -11.27 -13.35
N GLU A 274 -3.93 -9.96 -13.54
CA GLU A 274 -4.23 -9.32 -14.82
C GLU A 274 -2.93 -8.89 -15.50
N GLU A 275 -2.86 -9.09 -16.81
CA GLU A 275 -1.75 -8.69 -17.68
C GLU A 275 -2.28 -7.94 -18.90
N GLY A 276 -1.41 -7.15 -19.54
CA GLY A 276 -1.77 -6.34 -20.69
C GLY A 276 -2.33 -4.97 -20.29
N TRP A 277 -2.76 -4.19 -21.29
CA TRP A 277 -3.33 -2.86 -21.05
C TRP A 277 -4.64 -2.97 -20.26
N LEU A 278 -4.96 -1.98 -19.42
CA LEU A 278 -6.22 -1.98 -18.65
C LEU A 278 -7.39 -2.18 -19.63
N PRO A 279 -8.37 -3.07 -19.33
CA PRO A 279 -9.49 -3.30 -20.24
C PRO A 279 -10.17 -1.98 -20.62
N GLU A 280 -10.55 -1.81 -21.88
CA GLU A 280 -11.34 -0.65 -22.36
C GLU A 280 -12.63 -0.44 -21.53
N ALA A 281 -13.13 -1.48 -20.86
CA ALA A 281 -14.25 -1.41 -19.92
C ALA A 281 -13.94 -0.58 -18.64
N ILE A 282 -12.69 -0.52 -18.19
CA ILE A 282 -12.23 0.44 -17.17
C ILE A 282 -12.09 1.83 -17.80
N GLY A 283 -11.85 1.89 -19.12
CA GLY A 283 -11.70 3.07 -19.98
C GLY A 283 -12.86 4.08 -20.04
N GLN A 284 -13.94 3.86 -19.27
CA GLN A 284 -14.98 4.88 -19.04
C GLN A 284 -14.98 5.49 -17.63
N THR A 285 -14.20 4.95 -16.68
CA THR A 285 -14.04 5.53 -15.35
C THR A 285 -13.07 6.72 -15.37
N GLU A 286 -13.25 7.69 -14.48
CA GLU A 286 -12.29 8.81 -14.33
C GLU A 286 -10.88 8.29 -14.06
N TYR A 287 -10.76 7.23 -13.26
CA TYR A 287 -9.51 6.54 -12.99
C TYR A 287 -8.75 6.12 -14.27
N ALA A 288 -9.39 5.45 -15.24
CA ALA A 288 -8.70 5.04 -16.47
C ALA A 288 -8.30 6.21 -17.35
N LYS A 289 -9.13 7.25 -17.43
CA LYS A 289 -8.82 8.48 -18.17
C LYS A 289 -7.60 9.20 -17.58
N CYS A 290 -7.47 9.21 -16.25
CA CYS A 290 -6.28 9.70 -15.56
C CYS A 290 -5.08 8.81 -15.91
N PHE A 291 -5.21 7.50 -15.73
CA PHE A 291 -4.15 6.51 -15.90
C PHE A 291 -3.50 6.51 -17.30
N ASP A 292 -4.27 6.75 -18.36
CA ASP A 292 -3.78 6.70 -19.74
C ASP A 292 -2.99 7.93 -20.21
N SER A 293 -3.13 9.07 -19.54
CA SER A 293 -2.51 10.34 -19.92
C SER A 293 -0.99 10.40 -19.67
N GLY A 294 -0.38 9.33 -19.13
CA GLY A 294 1.04 9.32 -18.73
C GLY A 294 1.30 10.16 -17.48
N ILE A 295 0.23 10.67 -16.87
CA ILE A 295 0.20 11.34 -15.59
C ILE A 295 -0.84 10.58 -14.79
N LEU A 296 -0.46 9.92 -13.70
CA LEU A 296 -1.41 9.28 -12.78
C LEU A 296 -2.10 10.31 -11.89
N ASN A 297 -2.43 11.42 -12.55
CA ASN A 297 -2.79 12.70 -12.02
C ASN A 297 -4.31 12.79 -12.18
N VAL A 298 -5.01 11.97 -11.41
CA VAL A 298 -6.29 12.41 -10.85
C VAL A 298 -6.15 13.85 -10.30
N THR A 299 -4.95 14.11 -9.81
CA THR A 299 -4.42 15.33 -9.21
C THR A 299 -4.14 16.51 -10.19
N GLN A 300 -4.31 16.37 -11.52
CA GLN A 300 -4.38 17.54 -12.45
C GLN A 300 -5.80 17.77 -12.96
N LEU A 301 -6.63 16.73 -12.94
CA LEU A 301 -8.06 16.82 -13.28
C LEU A 301 -8.89 17.38 -12.12
N HIS A 302 -8.33 17.50 -10.92
CA HIS A 302 -9.03 17.99 -9.74
C HIS A 302 -8.44 19.23 -9.06
N ILE A 303 -7.38 19.90 -9.56
CA ILE A 303 -7.07 21.23 -9.01
C ILE A 303 -8.23 22.20 -9.23
N GLU A 304 -8.88 22.09 -10.40
CA GLU A 304 -10.10 22.83 -10.72
C GLU A 304 -11.18 22.50 -9.67
N HIS A 305 -11.46 21.21 -9.45
CA HIS A 305 -12.41 20.72 -8.45
C HIS A 305 -12.02 20.97 -6.97
N TYR A 306 -10.74 21.11 -6.66
CA TYR A 306 -10.25 21.33 -5.29
C TYR A 306 -10.79 22.65 -4.75
N HIS A 307 -10.85 23.67 -5.62
CA HIS A 307 -11.43 24.98 -5.30
C HIS A 307 -12.92 25.09 -5.66
N GLU A 308 -13.49 24.13 -6.40
CA GLU A 308 -14.93 24.07 -6.65
C GLU A 308 -15.72 23.61 -5.43
N SER A 309 -17.04 23.84 -5.46
CA SER A 309 -17.97 23.46 -4.39
C SER A 309 -18.26 21.97 -4.30
N THR A 310 -17.61 21.13 -5.12
CA THR A 310 -17.82 19.68 -5.11
C THR A 310 -17.46 19.13 -3.73
N THR A 311 -18.40 18.46 -3.09
CA THR A 311 -18.18 17.85 -1.78
C THR A 311 -17.73 16.40 -2.01
N PRO A 312 -16.54 15.99 -1.54
CA PRO A 312 -16.09 14.62 -1.67
C PRO A 312 -17.04 13.65 -0.95
N GLN A 313 -17.18 12.44 -1.49
CA GLN A 313 -17.96 11.37 -0.85
C GLN A 313 -17.12 10.62 0.18
N TYR A 314 -15.84 10.41 -0.12
CA TYR A 314 -14.88 9.87 0.83
C TYR A 314 -14.68 10.85 1.99
N ILE A 315 -14.89 10.36 3.21
CA ILE A 315 -14.68 11.11 4.45
C ILE A 315 -13.22 10.95 4.86
N ALA A 316 -12.42 12.00 4.69
CA ALA A 316 -11.07 12.12 5.22
C ALA A 316 -11.05 13.06 6.43
N ARG A 317 -10.00 12.96 7.24
CA ARG A 317 -9.64 13.93 8.28
C ARG A 317 -8.24 14.49 8.02
N GLU A 318 -7.92 15.59 8.70
CA GLU A 318 -6.56 16.10 8.80
C GLU A 318 -5.59 14.99 9.24
N ALA A 319 -4.40 14.97 8.64
CA ALA A 319 -3.41 13.94 8.85
C ALA A 319 -3.01 13.84 10.34
N THR A 320 -3.30 12.69 10.94
CA THR A 320 -3.02 12.41 12.36
C THR A 320 -1.70 11.66 12.56
N HIS A 321 -1.19 11.65 13.80
CA HIS A 321 0.13 11.12 14.13
C HIS A 321 1.29 11.78 13.37
N ILE A 322 1.11 13.01 12.89
CA ILE A 322 2.16 13.82 12.29
C ILE A 322 2.62 14.86 13.29
N CYS A 323 3.93 15.13 13.35
CA CYS A 323 4.47 16.25 14.10
C CYS A 323 5.34 17.15 13.21
N GLY A 324 5.34 18.45 13.51
CA GLY A 324 6.22 19.42 12.85
C GLY A 324 7.60 19.51 13.52
N LYS A 325 8.49 20.25 12.86
CA LYS A 325 9.87 20.52 13.31
C LYS A 325 9.99 20.98 14.77
N GLU A 326 9.04 21.77 15.27
CA GLU A 326 9.10 22.30 16.65
C GLU A 326 8.97 21.20 17.71
N ALA A 327 8.11 20.20 17.49
CA ALA A 327 8.02 19.05 18.40
C ALA A 327 9.32 18.24 18.41
N VAL A 328 9.96 18.08 17.25
CA VAL A 328 11.26 17.42 17.12
C VAL A 328 12.35 18.22 17.86
N ARG A 329 12.30 19.56 17.77
CA ARG A 329 13.22 20.44 18.49
C ARG A 329 13.11 20.26 20.00
N GLN A 330 11.91 20.26 20.55
CA GLN A 330 11.68 20.01 21.98
C GLN A 330 12.20 18.63 22.41
N ALA A 331 12.00 17.61 21.58
CA ALA A 331 12.55 16.28 21.81
C ALA A 331 14.09 16.27 21.82
N VAL A 332 14.73 16.97 20.89
CA VAL A 332 16.20 17.11 20.86
C VAL A 332 16.72 17.91 22.07
N GLU A 333 15.98 18.92 22.53
CA GLU A 333 16.32 19.74 23.69
C GLU A 333 16.12 19.01 25.04
N GLY A 334 15.42 17.87 25.02
CA GLY A 334 15.38 16.93 26.15
C GLY A 334 14.08 16.94 26.96
N ASP A 335 12.92 17.01 26.30
CA ASP A 335 11.61 16.89 26.95
C ASP A 335 11.23 15.45 27.39
N GLY A 336 12.12 14.47 27.15
CA GLY A 336 11.91 13.05 27.44
C GLY A 336 11.35 12.23 26.28
N THR A 337 11.04 12.87 25.14
CA THR A 337 10.59 12.20 23.92
C THR A 337 11.74 11.44 23.23
N VAL A 338 11.48 10.19 22.83
CA VAL A 338 12.44 9.37 22.09
C VAL A 338 12.32 9.63 20.59
N ILE A 339 13.44 9.97 19.94
CA ILE A 339 13.51 10.09 18.49
C ILE A 339 14.11 8.80 17.90
N LEU A 340 13.38 8.15 17.00
CA LEU A 340 13.80 6.94 16.29
C LEU A 340 14.07 7.24 14.81
N ASP A 341 15.32 7.12 14.39
CA ASP A 341 15.74 7.31 12.99
C ASP A 341 15.74 5.99 12.23
N THR A 342 14.84 5.83 11.26
CA THR A 342 14.69 4.58 10.51
C THR A 342 15.50 4.49 9.22
N ARG A 343 16.37 5.45 8.93
CA ARG A 343 17.22 5.42 7.73
C ARG A 343 18.15 4.20 7.72
N SER A 344 18.66 3.86 6.54
CA SER A 344 19.65 2.78 6.41
C SER A 344 20.93 3.05 7.22
N SER A 345 21.77 2.03 7.45
CA SER A 345 23.02 2.12 8.23
C SER A 345 24.01 3.20 7.76
N GLY A 346 23.90 3.67 6.52
CA GLY A 346 24.71 4.78 5.99
C GLY A 346 24.29 6.18 6.44
N TYR A 347 23.25 6.34 7.26
CA TYR A 347 22.65 7.64 7.61
C TYR A 347 23.65 8.65 8.19
N LYS A 348 24.64 8.20 8.99
CA LYS A 348 25.65 9.08 9.60
C LYS A 348 26.45 9.89 8.58
N LYS A 349 26.60 9.40 7.34
CA LYS A 349 27.29 10.12 6.25
C LYS A 349 26.58 11.41 5.85
N TYR A 350 25.33 11.58 6.25
CA TYR A 350 24.50 12.74 5.95
C TYR A 350 24.15 13.57 7.18
N GLY A 351 24.64 13.18 8.37
CA GLY A 351 24.27 13.76 9.65
C GLY A 351 22.94 13.21 10.23
N HIS A 352 22.66 13.56 11.49
CA HIS A 352 21.45 13.15 12.20
C HIS A 352 21.08 14.12 13.33
N MET A 353 19.84 14.00 13.82
CA MET A 353 19.36 14.73 14.99
C MET A 353 20.13 14.27 16.24
N PRO A 354 20.63 15.18 17.09
CA PRO A 354 21.26 14.80 18.34
C PRO A 354 20.32 13.97 19.22
N GLY A 355 20.86 12.96 19.91
CA GLY A 355 20.10 12.09 20.79
C GLY A 355 19.20 11.06 20.10
N SER A 356 19.03 11.10 18.76
CA SER A 356 18.20 10.11 18.06
C SER A 356 18.81 8.71 18.11
N LEU A 357 17.95 7.71 18.28
CA LEU A 357 18.30 6.30 18.29
C LEU A 357 18.09 5.71 16.89
N HIS A 358 19.10 5.03 16.36
CA HIS A 358 19.05 4.50 15.00
C HIS A 358 18.35 3.14 14.93
N LEU A 359 17.15 3.09 14.34
CA LEU A 359 16.30 1.91 14.17
C LEU A 359 16.10 1.58 12.67
N PRO A 360 17.12 1.09 11.95
CA PRO A 360 17.08 0.96 10.50
C PRO A 360 15.91 0.10 10.03
N TYR A 361 15.16 0.58 9.03
CA TYR A 361 14.01 -0.15 8.47
C TYR A 361 14.37 -1.56 7.98
N SER A 362 15.61 -1.79 7.55
CA SER A 362 16.14 -3.08 7.11
C SER A 362 16.30 -4.12 8.23
N LYS A 363 16.10 -3.72 9.49
CA LYS A 363 16.01 -4.63 10.65
C LYS A 363 14.57 -4.85 11.10
N ILE A 364 13.64 -4.01 10.64
CA ILE A 364 12.20 -4.17 10.84
C ILE A 364 11.64 -5.11 9.76
N ALA A 365 12.01 -4.88 8.51
CA ALA A 365 11.65 -5.74 7.40
C ALA A 365 12.73 -6.79 7.12
N SER A 366 12.36 -7.84 6.41
CA SER A 366 13.24 -8.91 5.96
C SER A 366 14.32 -8.36 5.04
N GLU A 367 15.54 -8.87 5.19
CA GLU A 367 16.66 -8.47 4.35
C GLU A 367 16.37 -8.79 2.88
N GLY A 368 16.53 -7.81 1.99
CA GLY A 368 16.22 -7.96 0.56
C GLY A 368 14.73 -7.92 0.19
N ASN A 369 13.81 -7.94 1.15
CA ASN A 369 12.37 -7.81 0.91
C ASN A 369 11.70 -6.91 1.96
N ALA A 370 11.57 -5.62 1.63
CA ALA A 370 11.02 -4.63 2.54
C ALA A 370 9.50 -4.73 2.78
N LEU A 371 8.83 -5.69 2.12
CA LEU A 371 7.39 -5.95 2.22
C LEU A 371 7.05 -7.06 3.23
N VAL A 372 8.07 -7.78 3.70
CA VAL A 372 7.90 -8.81 4.74
C VAL A 372 8.46 -8.27 6.04
N VAL A 373 7.62 -8.20 7.07
CA VAL A 373 8.03 -7.74 8.40
C VAL A 373 8.69 -8.90 9.15
N ASN A 374 9.76 -8.64 9.89
CA ASN A 374 10.43 -9.65 10.70
C ASN A 374 9.53 -10.14 11.85
N SER A 375 9.89 -11.28 12.44
CA SER A 375 9.12 -11.87 13.53
C SER A 375 8.99 -10.90 14.72
N GLU A 376 7.89 -11.05 15.46
CA GLU A 376 7.64 -10.28 16.68
C GLU A 376 8.83 -10.33 17.65
N SER A 377 9.46 -11.51 17.82
CA SER A 377 10.65 -11.67 18.67
C SER A 377 11.83 -10.81 18.22
N ALA A 378 12.09 -10.74 16.91
CA ALA A 378 13.18 -9.93 16.35
C ALA A 378 12.88 -8.43 16.49
N LEU A 379 11.62 -8.02 16.31
CA LEU A 379 11.20 -6.65 16.55
C LEU A 379 11.37 -6.27 18.03
N LYS A 380 10.92 -7.12 18.96
CA LYS A 380 11.10 -6.89 20.42
C LYS A 380 12.57 -6.69 20.77
N GLU A 381 13.44 -7.56 20.30
CA GLU A 381 14.88 -7.45 20.50
C GLU A 381 15.43 -6.12 19.93
N LEU A 382 14.95 -5.71 18.76
CA LEU A 382 15.38 -4.48 18.10
C LEU A 382 15.11 -3.23 18.96
N PHE A 383 13.94 -3.12 19.59
CA PHE A 383 13.59 -2.00 20.47
C PHE A 383 14.28 -2.08 21.83
N VAL A 384 14.30 -3.27 22.46
CA VAL A 384 14.93 -3.47 23.77
C VAL A 384 16.43 -3.16 23.73
N THR A 385 17.14 -3.58 22.69
CA THR A 385 18.58 -3.29 22.51
C THR A 385 18.89 -1.79 22.33
N ARG A 386 17.88 -0.96 22.09
CA ARG A 386 17.98 0.51 22.00
C ARG A 386 17.50 1.21 23.27
N ASN A 387 17.13 0.46 24.30
CA ASN A 387 16.51 0.97 25.53
C ASN A 387 15.23 1.77 25.27
N VAL A 388 14.41 1.31 24.31
CA VAL A 388 13.10 1.90 24.04
C VAL A 388 12.04 1.03 24.70
N ASP A 389 11.28 1.59 25.64
CA ASP A 389 10.12 0.94 26.23
C ASP A 389 8.89 1.19 25.33
N TYR A 390 8.83 0.43 24.23
CA TYR A 390 7.81 0.61 23.20
C TYR A 390 6.38 0.37 23.71
N LEU A 391 6.19 -0.27 24.88
CA LEU A 391 4.87 -0.50 25.49
C LEU A 391 4.46 0.59 26.48
N ASP A 392 5.39 1.40 26.98
CA ASP A 392 5.04 2.52 27.86
C ASP A 392 4.32 3.61 27.05
N ALA A 393 3.03 3.79 27.35
CA ALA A 393 2.19 4.80 26.72
C ALA A 393 2.60 6.24 27.12
N ASN A 394 3.31 6.42 28.24
CA ASN A 394 3.81 7.73 28.68
C ASN A 394 5.10 8.14 27.95
N GLN A 395 5.87 7.18 27.45
CA GLN A 395 7.06 7.46 26.65
C GLN A 395 6.63 7.95 25.27
N LYS A 396 6.77 9.25 25.00
CA LYS A 396 6.51 9.80 23.66
C LYS A 396 7.56 9.30 22.66
N ILE A 397 7.13 8.95 21.46
CA ILE A 397 8.01 8.50 20.38
C ILE A 397 7.76 9.36 19.13
N ILE A 398 8.84 9.95 18.61
CA ILE A 398 8.87 10.56 17.27
C ILE A 398 9.71 9.66 16.36
N LEU A 399 9.09 9.16 15.31
CA LEU A 399 9.77 8.44 14.24
C LEU A 399 10.19 9.44 13.15
N SER A 400 11.40 9.32 12.63
CA SER A 400 11.92 10.11 11.51
C SER A 400 12.70 9.23 10.54
N CYS A 401 12.88 9.69 9.30
CA CYS A 401 13.80 9.06 8.36
C CYS A 401 14.50 10.08 7.44
N GLY A 402 14.60 9.80 6.14
CA GLY A 402 15.06 10.74 5.12
C GLY A 402 13.96 11.70 4.66
N SER A 403 12.80 11.17 4.29
CA SER A 403 11.73 11.88 3.58
C SER A 403 10.32 11.35 3.91
N GLY A 404 10.05 10.93 5.14
CA GLY A 404 8.70 10.50 5.54
C GLY A 404 8.25 9.09 5.10
N VAL A 405 9.14 8.30 4.48
CA VAL A 405 8.77 6.97 3.93
C VAL A 405 9.13 5.82 4.85
N SER A 406 10.43 5.50 5.01
CA SER A 406 10.87 4.31 5.76
C SER A 406 10.50 4.39 7.24
N VAL A 407 10.14 5.58 7.71
CA VAL A 407 9.57 5.86 9.02
C VAL A 407 8.28 5.06 9.28
N CYS A 408 7.50 4.79 8.23
CA CYS A 408 6.25 4.04 8.31
C CYS A 408 6.48 2.56 8.68
N HIS A 409 7.65 1.97 8.39
CA HIS A 409 8.02 0.66 8.93
C HIS A 409 8.15 0.69 10.44
N GLY A 410 8.73 1.76 11.00
CA GLY A 410 8.84 1.92 12.45
C GLY A 410 7.48 2.08 13.12
N PHE A 411 6.59 2.86 12.51
CA PHE A 411 5.22 3.00 13.00
C PHE A 411 4.45 1.67 12.95
N LEU A 412 4.55 0.95 11.83
CA LEU A 412 3.97 -0.39 11.67
C LEU A 412 4.55 -1.37 12.71
N ALA A 413 5.85 -1.35 12.97
CA ALA A 413 6.47 -2.21 13.98
C ALA A 413 5.93 -1.93 15.39
N LEU A 414 5.77 -0.67 15.78
CA LEU A 414 5.16 -0.30 17.06
C LEU A 414 3.73 -0.82 17.17
N LYS A 415 2.93 -0.67 16.11
CA LYS A 415 1.55 -1.17 16.04
C LYS A 415 1.51 -2.70 16.22
N LEU A 416 2.39 -3.44 15.53
CA LEU A 416 2.46 -4.90 15.60
C LEU A 416 2.98 -5.43 16.94
N LEU A 417 3.82 -4.66 17.61
CA LEU A 417 4.28 -4.97 18.96
C LEU A 417 3.25 -4.68 20.06
N GLY A 418 2.08 -4.15 19.69
CA GLY A 418 0.98 -3.90 20.62
C GLY A 418 1.12 -2.59 21.40
N ARG A 419 1.92 -1.64 20.92
CA ARG A 419 1.94 -0.29 21.50
C ARG A 419 0.55 0.35 21.40
N GLU A 420 0.08 0.93 22.49
CA GLU A 420 -1.09 1.81 22.47
C GLU A 420 -0.73 3.12 21.78
N ILE A 421 -1.04 3.21 20.49
CA ILE A 421 -0.75 4.38 19.66
C ILE A 421 -1.89 5.38 19.79
N THR A 422 -1.56 6.59 20.27
CA THR A 422 -2.47 7.73 20.34
C THR A 422 -1.86 8.93 19.60
N GLU A 423 -2.69 9.92 19.31
CA GLU A 423 -2.27 11.18 18.69
C GLU A 423 -1.48 12.08 19.66
N GLU A 424 -1.24 11.61 20.90
CA GLU A 424 -0.50 12.34 21.94
C GLU A 424 0.88 11.71 22.24
N ASN A 425 1.12 10.46 21.80
CA ASN A 425 2.28 9.69 22.23
C ASN A 425 3.14 9.10 21.11
N THR A 426 2.66 9.05 19.87
CA THR A 426 3.40 8.42 18.76
C THR A 426 3.19 9.21 17.49
N PHE A 427 4.30 9.72 16.95
CA PHE A 427 4.31 10.65 15.83
C PHE A 427 5.31 10.23 14.75
N ILE A 428 5.02 10.64 13.51
CA ILE A 428 5.93 10.65 12.39
C ILE A 428 6.29 12.11 12.11
N TYR A 429 7.57 12.42 12.13
CA TYR A 429 8.07 13.66 11.55
C TYR A 429 8.20 13.48 10.04
N ASP A 430 7.13 13.87 9.34
CA ASP A 430 6.94 13.55 7.92
C ASP A 430 8.04 14.15 7.04
N ALA A 431 8.33 15.44 7.26
CA ALA A 431 9.40 16.15 6.59
C ALA A 431 10.81 15.57 6.87
N SER A 432 10.96 14.89 8.01
CA SER A 432 12.13 14.05 8.31
C SER A 432 13.47 14.81 8.16
N TRP A 433 14.56 14.11 7.87
CA TRP A 433 15.87 14.73 7.63
C TRP A 433 15.89 15.67 6.42
N ALA A 434 14.97 15.54 5.45
CA ALA A 434 14.90 16.41 4.29
C ALA A 434 14.63 17.86 4.69
N GLU A 435 13.76 18.13 5.68
CA GLU A 435 13.61 19.46 6.26
C GLU A 435 14.72 19.74 7.26
N TRP A 436 14.87 18.88 8.29
CA TRP A 436 15.77 19.18 9.41
C TRP A 436 17.20 19.43 8.97
N GLY A 437 17.71 18.64 8.02
CA GLY A 437 19.07 18.77 7.51
C GLY A 437 19.35 20.10 6.82
N GLN A 438 18.33 20.75 6.26
CA GLN A 438 18.43 22.02 5.52
C GLN A 438 18.35 23.27 6.43
N GLU A 439 17.95 23.13 7.69
CA GLU A 439 17.66 24.27 8.56
C GLU A 439 18.89 24.68 9.39
N ASP A 440 19.56 25.76 9.03
CA ASP A 440 20.86 26.14 9.61
C ASP A 440 20.84 26.38 11.13
N ASP A 441 19.70 26.76 11.69
CA ASP A 441 19.50 27.08 13.10
C ASP A 441 19.17 25.86 13.99
N LEU A 442 18.93 24.69 13.40
CA LEU A 442 18.61 23.48 14.15
C LEU A 442 19.85 22.71 14.60
N PRO A 443 19.81 22.10 15.80
CA PRO A 443 20.91 21.28 16.30
C PRO A 443 21.08 20.01 15.46
N LYS A 444 22.31 19.75 15.01
CA LYS A 444 22.66 18.61 14.14
C LYS A 444 23.98 17.99 14.57
N ILE A 445 24.06 16.67 14.51
CA ILE A 445 25.34 15.96 14.47
C ILE A 445 25.74 15.86 13.00
N LEU A 446 26.84 16.54 12.65
CA LEU A 446 27.37 16.59 11.28
C LEU A 446 27.89 15.22 10.83
N PRO A 447 28.06 15.02 9.50
CA PRO A 447 28.68 13.82 8.96
C PRO A 447 30.00 13.49 9.67
N GLY A 448 30.09 12.25 10.15
CA GLY A 448 31.29 11.68 10.77
C GLY A 448 32.19 10.95 9.78
#